data_AF-A0A1E7KMF5-F1
#
_entry.id   AF-A0A1E7KMF5-F1
#
_cell.length_a   1.000
_cell.length_b   1.000
_cell.length_c   1.000
_cell.angle_alpha   90.00
_cell.angle_beta   90.00
_cell.angle_gamma   90.00
#
_symmetry.space_group_name_H-M   'P 1'
#
loop_
_entity.id
_entity.type
_entity.pdbx_description
1 polymer ?
#
loop_
_entity_poly.entity_id
_entity_poly.type
_entity_poly.pdbx_seq_one_letter_code
_entity_poly.pdbx_strand_id
1 'polypeptide(L)'
;MALASALACALLGGLAAGAGALEGGPTPSTPGGPTVDEVRGADAPGAIDGEYIVVLKESGARAAAADELRTTTSVRDLAGSLLSAADAEEADTRRVFASALKGFTLTADRAQARRLAAEPAVAYVEQNRTERGDDTQQDPSWGLDRVDQRDLPLNESYRYAETAAGVTAYVVDSGIRVGHEDFGGRASYGYDFVDDDAEAQDCNGHGTHVAGTVGGETYGMAKKADLVAVRVLNCENRGTTEDVLAGYDWVAAHAVLPAVANVSIGGAATDAKDAAVTGMVEAGVTVAVSAGNDDGDACQQSPARAPDVLTVAASTDTDARWSESNYGDCVDLFAPGADILSAGIDSDTASARKSGTSMATPHVTGAAALYLAGHPEATPEEVTKALRSAATEDRITEAGAESPNTLLYSRF
;
A
#
# COMPACT_ATOMS: atom_id res chain seq x y z
N MET A 1 52.05 -8.37 21.64
CA MET A 1 53.10 -9.43 21.60
C MET A 1 52.51 -10.59 20.82
N ALA A 2 52.71 -10.66 19.50
CA ALA A 2 53.91 -11.25 18.84
C ALA A 2 53.99 -12.76 19.17
N LEU A 3 53.99 -13.72 18.26
CA LEU A 3 54.57 -13.77 16.92
C LEU A 3 53.99 -14.95 16.13
N ALA A 4 54.01 -14.80 14.81
CA ALA A 4 53.91 -15.85 13.82
C ALA A 4 55.09 -16.84 13.88
N SER A 5 54.90 -18.06 13.35
CA SER A 5 55.97 -18.79 12.66
C SER A 5 55.40 -19.90 11.77
N ALA A 6 55.71 -19.77 10.49
CA ALA A 6 55.61 -20.81 9.48
C ALA A 6 56.84 -21.72 9.54
N LEU A 7 56.73 -22.99 9.15
CA LEU A 7 57.80 -23.67 8.44
C LEU A 7 57.33 -24.92 7.68
N ALA A 8 57.84 -25.00 6.45
CA ALA A 8 57.79 -26.06 5.46
C ALA A 8 58.41 -27.41 5.92
N CYS A 9 58.02 -28.54 5.28
CA CYS A 9 58.85 -29.25 4.29
C CYS A 9 58.35 -30.67 3.92
N ALA A 10 58.35 -30.92 2.60
CA ALA A 10 58.85 -32.10 1.86
C ALA A 10 58.28 -33.53 2.07
N LEU A 11 57.52 -33.96 1.03
CA LEU A 11 57.74 -35.12 0.14
C LEU A 11 58.39 -36.42 0.68
N LEU A 12 57.70 -37.55 0.51
CA LEU A 12 58.11 -38.71 -0.33
C LEU A 12 57.15 -39.92 -0.23
N GLY A 13 56.74 -40.44 -1.39
CA GLY A 13 56.67 -41.89 -1.64
C GLY A 13 55.30 -42.58 -1.67
N GLY A 14 54.94 -43.16 -2.83
CA GLY A 14 54.04 -44.33 -2.88
C GLY A 14 53.05 -44.41 -4.05
N LEU A 15 53.52 -44.87 -5.22
CA LEU A 15 52.73 -45.59 -6.26
C LEU A 15 52.08 -46.85 -5.65
N ALA A 16 50.98 -47.47 -6.08
CA ALA A 16 50.01 -47.32 -7.17
C ALA A 16 48.82 -48.29 -6.91
N ALA A 17 47.79 -48.17 -7.77
CA ALA A 17 46.77 -49.16 -8.14
C ALA A 17 45.48 -49.24 -7.31
N GLY A 18 44.40 -48.73 -7.92
CA GLY A 18 43.02 -48.97 -7.53
C GLY A 18 42.09 -48.22 -8.47
N ALA A 19 41.75 -48.83 -9.61
CA ALA A 19 40.71 -48.34 -10.50
C ALA A 19 39.35 -48.45 -9.79
N GLY A 20 38.65 -47.33 -9.67
CA GLY A 20 37.29 -47.27 -9.16
C GLY A 20 36.65 -45.97 -9.62
N ALA A 21 35.62 -46.09 -10.45
CA ALA A 21 34.84 -44.97 -10.96
C ALA A 21 34.24 -44.15 -9.81
N LEU A 22 34.38 -42.82 -9.89
CA LEU A 22 33.61 -41.89 -9.08
C LEU A 22 32.72 -41.08 -10.00
N GLU A 23 31.42 -41.31 -9.85
CA GLU A 23 30.34 -40.50 -10.39
C GLU A 23 30.51 -39.06 -9.87
N GLY A 24 30.64 -38.11 -10.79
CA GLY A 24 30.58 -36.69 -10.46
C GLY A 24 29.14 -36.33 -10.10
N GLY A 25 28.89 -36.08 -8.81
CA GLY A 25 27.62 -35.53 -8.34
C GLY A 25 27.36 -34.14 -8.93
N PRO A 26 26.08 -33.70 -9.01
CA PRO A 26 25.73 -32.42 -9.58
C PRO A 26 26.28 -31.28 -8.72
N THR A 27 27.05 -30.39 -9.34
CA THR A 27 27.34 -29.06 -8.81
C THR A 27 26.04 -28.28 -8.62
N PRO A 28 25.83 -27.58 -7.48
CA PRO A 28 24.65 -26.73 -7.30
C PRO A 28 24.71 -25.57 -8.30
N SER A 29 23.67 -25.45 -9.12
CA SER A 29 23.45 -24.31 -10.00
C SER A 29 23.14 -23.07 -9.17
N THR A 30 23.91 -22.01 -9.41
CA THR A 30 23.62 -20.62 -9.02
C THR A 30 22.18 -20.24 -9.41
N PRO A 31 21.42 -19.44 -8.62
CA PRO A 31 20.10 -18.97 -9.04
C PRO A 31 20.23 -18.20 -10.34
N GLY A 32 19.53 -18.67 -11.37
CA GLY A 32 19.55 -18.09 -12.71
C GLY A 32 19.02 -16.66 -12.69
N GLY A 33 19.68 -15.77 -13.43
CA GLY A 33 19.03 -14.56 -13.92
C GLY A 33 17.80 -14.93 -14.77
N PRO A 34 16.90 -13.97 -15.05
CA PRO A 34 15.65 -14.23 -15.76
C PRO A 34 15.93 -14.99 -17.06
N THR A 35 15.24 -16.12 -17.24
CA THR A 35 15.32 -16.91 -18.47
C THR A 35 14.84 -16.05 -19.64
N VAL A 36 15.50 -16.15 -20.79
CA VAL A 36 15.26 -15.34 -21.99
C VAL A 36 13.84 -15.54 -22.58
N ASP A 37 13.08 -16.52 -22.06
CA ASP A 37 11.80 -16.96 -22.59
C ASP A 37 10.56 -16.48 -21.80
N GLU A 38 10.75 -15.64 -20.77
CA GLU A 38 9.65 -15.15 -19.92
C GLU A 38 9.19 -13.73 -20.30
N VAL A 39 7.87 -13.54 -20.39
CA VAL A 39 7.25 -12.21 -20.52
C VAL A 39 7.31 -11.53 -19.15
N ARG A 40 8.04 -10.43 -19.07
CA ARG A 40 8.17 -9.65 -17.83
C ARG A 40 6.87 -8.96 -17.48
N GLY A 41 6.60 -8.84 -16.18
CA GLY A 41 5.41 -8.17 -15.68
C GLY A 41 4.11 -8.84 -16.10
N ALA A 42 4.14 -10.11 -16.51
CA ALA A 42 2.94 -10.82 -16.89
C ALA A 42 2.02 -10.99 -15.68
N ASP A 43 0.73 -10.71 -15.87
CA ASP A 43 -0.30 -10.76 -14.81
C ASP A 43 -0.04 -9.78 -13.63
N ALA A 44 0.85 -8.79 -13.81
CA ALA A 44 1.04 -7.72 -12.82
C ALA A 44 -0.18 -6.77 -12.78
N PRO A 45 -0.45 -6.08 -11.66
CA PRO A 45 -1.49 -5.05 -11.61
C PRO A 45 -1.37 -4.03 -12.74
N GLY A 46 -2.50 -3.69 -13.37
CA GLY A 46 -2.55 -2.78 -14.50
C GLY A 46 -2.07 -3.35 -15.85
N ALA A 47 -1.68 -4.64 -15.90
CA ALA A 47 -1.33 -5.30 -17.15
C ALA A 47 -2.52 -5.33 -18.12
N ILE A 48 -2.27 -4.95 -19.37
CA ILE A 48 -3.28 -4.91 -20.42
C ILE A 48 -3.21 -6.25 -21.17
N ASP A 49 -4.32 -7.00 -21.15
CA ASP A 49 -4.36 -8.31 -21.80
C ASP A 49 -4.14 -8.19 -23.32
N GLY A 50 -3.31 -9.09 -23.85
CA GLY A 50 -2.94 -9.12 -25.26
C GLY A 50 -2.03 -7.98 -25.74
N GLU A 51 -1.60 -7.04 -24.90
CA GLU A 51 -0.68 -5.97 -25.31
C GLU A 51 0.74 -6.17 -24.75
N TYR A 52 1.76 -6.08 -25.63
CA TYR A 52 3.15 -6.30 -25.26
C TYR A 52 4.09 -5.21 -25.78
N ILE A 53 5.21 -5.04 -25.09
CA ILE A 53 6.33 -4.17 -25.42
C ILE A 53 7.52 -5.09 -25.72
N VAL A 54 8.01 -5.07 -26.96
CA VAL A 54 9.20 -5.81 -27.40
C VAL A 54 10.39 -4.86 -27.39
N VAL A 55 11.36 -5.13 -26.52
CA VAL A 55 12.60 -4.36 -26.42
C VAL A 55 13.71 -5.10 -27.13
N LEU A 56 14.39 -4.42 -28.04
CA LEU A 56 15.44 -4.98 -28.87
C LEU A 56 16.82 -4.79 -28.22
N LYS A 57 17.74 -5.72 -28.48
CA LYS A 57 19.13 -5.62 -28.00
C LYS A 57 19.86 -4.46 -28.66
N GLU A 58 20.66 -3.75 -27.88
CA GLU A 58 21.50 -2.65 -28.36
C GLU A 58 22.79 -3.12 -29.08
N SER A 59 23.13 -4.43 -29.03
CA SER A 59 24.33 -5.00 -29.70
C SER A 59 24.27 -6.53 -29.95
N GLY A 60 25.05 -7.02 -30.93
CA GLY A 60 25.17 -8.44 -31.32
C GLY A 60 25.42 -8.68 -32.83
N ALA A 61 25.74 -9.90 -33.26
CA ALA A 61 26.06 -10.22 -34.67
C ALA A 61 24.89 -10.06 -35.66
N ARG A 62 23.64 -10.09 -35.17
CA ARG A 62 22.41 -9.72 -35.91
C ARG A 62 21.90 -8.31 -35.58
N ALA A 63 22.57 -7.62 -34.65
CA ALA A 63 22.42 -6.19 -34.36
C ALA A 63 23.68 -5.42 -34.82
N ALA A 64 24.41 -5.95 -35.81
CA ALA A 64 25.65 -5.38 -36.34
C ALA A 64 25.45 -4.03 -37.06
N ALA A 65 24.24 -3.49 -37.03
CA ALA A 65 23.90 -2.16 -37.47
C ALA A 65 23.08 -1.40 -36.40
N ALA A 66 23.64 -1.22 -35.21
CA ALA A 66 23.08 -0.27 -34.22
C ALA A 66 22.88 1.15 -34.81
N ASP A 67 23.61 1.48 -35.89
CA ASP A 67 23.43 2.68 -36.71
C ASP A 67 22.19 2.66 -37.63
N GLU A 68 21.64 1.48 -37.95
CA GLU A 68 20.48 1.32 -38.83
C GLU A 68 19.16 1.46 -38.07
N LEU A 69 19.06 1.02 -36.81
CA LEU A 69 17.85 1.18 -35.96
C LEU A 69 17.69 2.61 -35.40
N ARG A 70 18.15 3.63 -36.12
CA ARG A 70 18.02 5.06 -35.74
C ARG A 70 16.68 5.67 -36.14
N THR A 71 15.88 4.96 -36.92
CA THR A 71 14.59 5.45 -37.42
C THR A 71 13.47 4.49 -37.05
N THR A 72 12.25 5.00 -36.97
CA THR A 72 11.07 4.16 -36.75
C THR A 72 10.79 3.23 -37.94
N THR A 73 11.24 3.57 -39.15
CA THR A 73 11.11 2.70 -40.33
C THR A 73 11.96 1.44 -40.19
N SER A 74 13.24 1.58 -39.88
CA SER A 74 14.15 0.42 -39.75
C SER A 74 13.79 -0.48 -38.57
N VAL A 75 13.28 0.09 -37.46
CA VAL A 75 12.74 -0.72 -36.36
C VAL A 75 11.46 -1.45 -36.78
N ARG A 76 10.59 -0.81 -37.58
CA ARG A 76 9.37 -1.44 -38.10
C ARG A 76 9.67 -2.58 -39.09
N ASP A 77 10.68 -2.43 -39.95
CA ASP A 77 11.09 -3.48 -40.88
C ASP A 77 11.60 -4.72 -40.13
N LEU A 78 12.43 -4.50 -39.11
CA LEU A 78 12.89 -5.57 -38.22
C LEU A 78 11.72 -6.21 -37.44
N ALA A 79 10.79 -5.40 -36.93
CA ALA A 79 9.59 -5.90 -36.27
C ALA A 79 8.81 -6.87 -37.18
N GLY A 80 8.59 -6.52 -38.46
CA GLY A 80 7.94 -7.41 -39.42
C GLY A 80 8.67 -8.75 -39.58
N SER A 81 10.00 -8.75 -39.65
CA SER A 81 10.77 -9.99 -39.72
C SER A 81 10.70 -10.85 -38.45
N LEU A 82 10.63 -10.22 -37.27
CA LEU A 82 10.50 -10.90 -35.99
C LEU A 82 9.10 -11.49 -35.81
N LEU A 83 8.06 -10.78 -36.27
CA LEU A 83 6.69 -11.28 -36.26
C LEU A 83 6.54 -12.52 -37.15
N SER A 84 7.14 -12.54 -38.34
CA SER A 84 7.19 -13.75 -39.17
C SER A 84 7.97 -14.89 -38.52
N ALA A 85 9.11 -14.60 -37.86
CA ALA A 85 9.89 -15.63 -37.18
C ALA A 85 9.15 -16.24 -35.97
N ALA A 86 8.30 -15.45 -35.30
CA ALA A 86 7.57 -15.84 -34.11
C ALA A 86 6.13 -16.34 -34.39
N ASP A 87 5.76 -16.66 -35.64
CA ASP A 87 4.39 -17.04 -36.03
C ASP A 87 3.34 -16.06 -35.48
N ALA A 88 3.63 -14.76 -35.62
CA ALA A 88 2.84 -13.63 -35.12
C ALA A 88 2.56 -12.62 -36.24
N GLU A 89 2.45 -13.09 -37.48
CA GLU A 89 2.27 -12.26 -38.69
C GLU A 89 0.95 -11.46 -38.68
N GLU A 90 -0.06 -11.98 -37.97
CA GLU A 90 -1.35 -11.32 -37.77
C GLU A 90 -1.34 -10.32 -36.60
N ALA A 91 -0.26 -10.26 -35.81
CA ALA A 91 -0.15 -9.35 -34.68
C ALA A 91 -0.01 -7.90 -35.15
N ASP A 92 -0.80 -7.01 -34.56
CA ASP A 92 -0.81 -5.60 -34.95
C ASP A 92 0.29 -4.81 -34.23
N THR A 93 1.27 -4.30 -34.98
CA THR A 93 2.32 -3.42 -34.44
C THR A 93 1.77 -2.01 -34.25
N ARG A 94 1.60 -1.58 -32.99
CA ARG A 94 0.94 -0.31 -32.64
C ARG A 94 1.92 0.86 -32.65
N ARG A 95 3.03 0.77 -31.90
CA ARG A 95 4.02 1.86 -31.75
C ARG A 95 5.43 1.35 -32.01
N VAL A 96 6.31 2.24 -32.47
CA VAL A 96 7.71 1.93 -32.77
C VAL A 96 8.61 2.99 -32.16
N PHE A 97 9.64 2.54 -31.45
CA PHE A 97 10.60 3.37 -30.73
C PHE A 97 11.99 3.18 -31.34
N ALA A 98 12.64 4.31 -31.68
CA ALA A 98 13.96 4.31 -32.28
C ALA A 98 14.92 5.31 -31.62
N SER A 99 14.55 5.90 -30.48
CA SER A 99 15.33 6.97 -29.84
C SER A 99 15.59 6.65 -28.38
N ALA A 100 14.61 6.91 -27.49
CA ALA A 100 14.71 6.62 -26.05
C ALA A 100 14.79 5.11 -25.75
N LEU A 101 14.22 4.30 -26.65
CA LEU A 101 14.19 2.85 -26.62
C LEU A 101 14.27 2.36 -28.07
N LYS A 102 14.85 1.17 -28.29
CA LYS A 102 14.74 0.43 -29.54
C LYS A 102 13.75 -0.70 -29.36
N GLY A 103 12.60 -0.61 -30.02
CA GLY A 103 11.53 -1.58 -29.79
C GLY A 103 10.22 -1.19 -30.43
N PHE A 104 9.21 -2.00 -30.18
CA PHE A 104 7.86 -1.77 -30.67
C PHE A 104 6.83 -2.34 -29.72
N THR A 105 5.60 -1.87 -29.81
CA THR A 105 4.47 -2.49 -29.11
C THR A 105 3.58 -3.22 -30.09
N LEU A 106 2.93 -4.29 -29.63
CA LEU A 106 2.04 -5.10 -30.45
C LEU A 106 0.84 -5.62 -29.66
N THR A 107 -0.22 -5.96 -30.40
CA THR A 107 -1.32 -6.80 -29.88
C THR A 107 -1.08 -8.24 -30.34
N ALA A 108 -0.96 -9.19 -29.42
CA ALA A 108 -0.68 -10.59 -29.70
C ALA A 108 -1.24 -11.50 -28.59
N ASP A 109 -1.23 -12.81 -28.78
CA ASP A 109 -1.47 -13.73 -27.66
C ASP A 109 -0.19 -13.98 -26.83
N ARG A 110 -0.35 -14.52 -25.62
CA ARG A 110 0.78 -14.77 -24.70
C ARG A 110 1.79 -15.79 -25.26
N ALA A 111 1.36 -16.71 -26.12
CA ALA A 111 2.25 -17.69 -26.73
C ALA A 111 3.13 -17.04 -27.81
N GLN A 112 2.56 -16.14 -28.62
CA GLN A 112 3.27 -15.30 -29.58
C GLN A 112 4.28 -14.38 -28.87
N ALA A 113 3.88 -13.73 -27.77
CA ALA A 113 4.77 -12.90 -26.97
C ALA A 113 5.98 -13.68 -26.41
N ARG A 114 5.78 -14.93 -25.96
CA ARG A 114 6.87 -15.82 -25.52
C ARG A 114 7.80 -16.21 -26.67
N ARG A 115 7.26 -16.50 -27.86
CA ARG A 115 8.09 -16.77 -29.06
C ARG A 115 8.93 -15.56 -29.44
N LEU A 116 8.38 -14.35 -29.36
CA LEU A 116 9.13 -13.11 -29.56
C LEU A 116 10.23 -12.92 -28.50
N ALA A 117 9.98 -13.26 -27.23
CA ALA A 117 11.01 -13.17 -26.18
C ALA A 117 12.23 -14.07 -26.48
N ALA A 118 11.98 -15.23 -27.10
CA ALA A 118 13.03 -16.17 -27.51
C ALA A 118 13.83 -15.73 -28.75
N GLU A 119 13.40 -14.69 -29.47
CA GLU A 119 14.10 -14.24 -30.68
C GLU A 119 15.48 -13.65 -30.35
N PRO A 120 16.55 -14.02 -31.10
CA PRO A 120 17.91 -13.58 -30.77
C PRO A 120 18.10 -12.05 -30.73
N ALA A 121 17.31 -11.29 -31.50
CA ALA A 121 17.37 -9.83 -31.55
C ALA A 121 16.60 -9.14 -30.41
N VAL A 122 15.74 -9.86 -29.69
CA VAL A 122 14.93 -9.35 -28.59
C VAL A 122 15.74 -9.43 -27.29
N ALA A 123 15.74 -8.33 -26.54
CA ALA A 123 16.36 -8.25 -25.21
C ALA A 123 15.40 -8.78 -24.15
N TYR A 124 14.13 -8.40 -24.25
CA TYR A 124 13.03 -8.93 -23.44
C TYR A 124 11.69 -8.50 -24.05
N VAL A 125 10.65 -9.23 -23.66
CA VAL A 125 9.26 -8.82 -23.86
C VAL A 125 8.65 -8.51 -22.50
N GLU A 126 7.95 -7.40 -22.41
CA GLU A 126 7.21 -6.97 -21.22
C GLU A 126 5.74 -6.80 -21.57
N GLN A 127 4.82 -7.20 -20.68
CA GLN A 127 3.40 -6.93 -20.87
C GLN A 127 3.14 -5.43 -20.69
N ASN A 128 2.42 -4.82 -21.63
CA ASN A 128 2.05 -3.41 -21.53
C ASN A 128 1.13 -3.19 -20.33
N ARG A 129 1.20 -2.02 -19.72
CA ARG A 129 0.40 -1.67 -18.55
C ARG A 129 -0.20 -0.27 -18.67
N THR A 130 -1.25 -0.01 -17.91
CA THR A 130 -1.80 1.33 -17.76
C THR A 130 -0.87 2.20 -16.92
N GLU A 131 -0.60 3.42 -17.38
CA GLU A 131 0.08 4.46 -16.61
C GLU A 131 -0.96 5.50 -16.14
N ARG A 132 -0.80 6.04 -14.93
CA ARG A 132 -1.70 7.06 -14.37
C ARG A 132 -0.88 8.27 -13.89
N GLY A 133 -1.39 9.47 -14.14
CA GLY A 133 -0.80 10.71 -13.62
C GLY A 133 -1.30 11.02 -12.21
N ASP A 134 -0.41 11.52 -11.35
CA ASP A 134 -0.75 12.01 -10.00
C ASP A 134 -1.60 13.29 -10.09
N ASP A 135 -2.68 13.37 -9.32
CA ASP A 135 -3.36 14.63 -9.00
C ASP A 135 -2.62 15.35 -7.86
N THR A 136 -2.91 16.63 -7.64
CA THR A 136 -2.23 17.44 -6.62
C THR A 136 -3.18 18.45 -5.98
N GLN A 137 -3.26 18.44 -4.65
CA GLN A 137 -3.84 19.50 -3.84
C GLN A 137 -2.74 20.46 -3.39
N GLN A 138 -2.98 21.76 -3.56
CA GLN A 138 -2.13 22.81 -2.99
C GLN A 138 -2.67 23.24 -1.64
N ASP A 139 -1.78 23.68 -0.75
CA ASP A 139 -2.10 24.11 0.61
C ASP A 139 -2.92 23.08 1.41
N PRO A 140 -2.55 21.78 1.41
CA PRO A 140 -3.27 20.77 2.16
C PRO A 140 -3.06 20.92 3.68
N SER A 141 -3.75 20.11 4.49
CA SER A 141 -3.38 20.00 5.90
C SER A 141 -1.94 19.45 6.01
N TRP A 142 -1.23 19.81 7.08
CA TRP A 142 0.15 19.34 7.27
C TRP A 142 0.23 17.80 7.29
N GLY A 143 -0.81 17.13 7.77
CA GLY A 143 -0.87 15.66 7.81
C GLY A 143 -0.89 15.05 6.42
N LEU A 144 -1.67 15.62 5.49
CA LEU A 144 -1.68 15.22 4.08
C LEU A 144 -0.33 15.53 3.41
N ASP A 145 0.22 16.73 3.60
CA ASP A 145 1.55 17.12 3.10
C ASP A 145 2.64 16.18 3.61
N ARG A 146 2.55 15.74 4.87
CA ARG A 146 3.60 14.91 5.45
C ARG A 146 3.64 13.52 4.83
N VAL A 147 2.49 12.92 4.52
CA VAL A 147 2.42 11.49 4.16
C VAL A 147 2.77 11.20 2.71
N ASP A 148 2.81 12.19 1.82
CA ASP A 148 3.19 11.97 0.41
C ASP A 148 4.67 12.26 0.12
N GLN A 149 5.44 12.61 1.16
CA GLN A 149 6.88 12.87 1.10
C GLN A 149 7.67 12.07 2.13
N ARG A 150 8.96 11.88 1.88
CA ARG A 150 9.86 11.13 2.78
C ARG A 150 10.48 12.01 3.87
N ASP A 151 10.86 13.24 3.51
CA ASP A 151 11.71 14.10 4.31
C ASP A 151 11.06 15.44 4.57
N LEU A 152 11.29 16.01 5.76
CA LEU A 152 11.03 17.43 6.03
C LEU A 152 12.08 18.31 5.32
N PRO A 153 11.77 19.59 5.02
CA PRO A 153 10.55 20.33 5.36
C PRO A 153 9.34 19.96 4.48
N LEU A 154 8.14 20.26 4.98
CA LEU A 154 6.88 20.19 4.23
C LEU A 154 6.91 21.07 2.98
N ASN A 155 6.20 20.66 1.94
CA ASN A 155 6.28 21.30 0.62
C ASN A 155 5.00 22.03 0.19
N GLU A 156 3.98 22.04 1.05
CA GLU A 156 2.66 22.65 0.86
C GLU A 156 1.86 22.01 -0.29
N SER A 157 2.12 20.72 -0.56
CA SER A 157 1.49 19.97 -1.66
C SER A 157 1.18 18.55 -1.24
N TYR A 158 0.02 18.05 -1.64
CA TYR A 158 -0.37 16.66 -1.45
C TYR A 158 -0.69 16.01 -2.79
N ARG A 159 0.09 15.00 -3.17
CA ARG A 159 -0.02 14.26 -4.42
C ARG A 159 -0.59 12.88 -4.19
N TYR A 160 -1.54 12.51 -5.04
CA TYR A 160 -2.24 11.23 -4.97
C TYR A 160 -2.54 10.73 -6.38
N ALA A 161 -2.26 9.45 -6.62
CA ALA A 161 -2.60 8.80 -7.89
C ALA A 161 -4.08 8.39 -7.92
N GLU A 162 -4.63 8.00 -6.78
CA GLU A 162 -6.00 7.53 -6.63
C GLU A 162 -6.85 8.47 -5.78
N THR A 163 -8.17 8.39 -5.96
CA THR A 163 -9.13 9.07 -5.10
C THR A 163 -9.98 8.11 -4.29
N ALA A 164 -9.79 6.79 -4.47
CA ALA A 164 -10.58 5.73 -3.83
C ALA A 164 -12.08 5.74 -4.15
N ALA A 165 -12.45 6.19 -5.36
CA ALA A 165 -13.81 5.98 -5.86
C ALA A 165 -14.14 4.48 -5.91
N GLY A 166 -15.27 4.08 -5.29
CA GLY A 166 -15.71 2.68 -5.22
C GLY A 166 -15.13 1.88 -4.06
N VAL A 167 -14.41 2.51 -3.13
CA VAL A 167 -13.99 1.91 -1.85
C VAL A 167 -14.90 2.42 -0.73
N THR A 168 -15.42 1.52 0.09
CA THR A 168 -16.25 1.87 1.24
C THR A 168 -15.40 2.00 2.51
N ALA A 169 -15.49 3.14 3.19
CA ALA A 169 -14.82 3.39 4.46
C ALA A 169 -15.85 3.46 5.60
N TYR A 170 -15.82 2.45 6.47
CA TYR A 170 -16.64 2.40 7.68
C TYR A 170 -15.94 3.17 8.81
N VAL A 171 -16.67 4.06 9.46
CA VAL A 171 -16.19 4.84 10.61
C VAL A 171 -16.97 4.37 11.83
N VAL A 172 -16.33 3.52 12.64
CA VAL A 172 -16.91 3.00 13.89
C VAL A 172 -16.54 3.97 15.00
N ASP A 173 -17.47 4.87 15.37
CA ASP A 173 -17.16 6.06 16.18
C ASP A 173 -18.42 6.68 16.83
N SER A 174 -18.47 7.99 17.06
CA SER A 174 -19.59 8.76 17.60
C SER A 174 -20.68 9.09 16.58
N GLY A 175 -20.58 8.54 15.36
CA GLY A 175 -21.43 8.86 14.21
C GLY A 175 -20.76 9.83 13.22
N ILE A 176 -21.47 10.19 12.14
CA ILE A 176 -20.99 11.20 11.17
C ILE A 176 -22.09 12.24 10.94
N ARG A 177 -21.72 13.52 10.84
CA ARG A 177 -22.58 14.55 10.25
C ARG A 177 -22.61 14.39 8.73
N VAL A 178 -23.46 13.50 8.22
CA VAL A 178 -23.46 13.12 6.78
C VAL A 178 -23.76 14.28 5.82
N GLY A 179 -24.42 15.34 6.31
CA GLY A 179 -24.70 16.56 5.55
C GLY A 179 -23.53 17.53 5.37
N HIS A 180 -22.36 17.25 5.98
CA HIS A 180 -21.20 18.13 5.87
C HIS A 180 -20.71 18.24 4.41
N GLU A 181 -20.52 19.46 3.93
CA GLU A 181 -20.20 19.77 2.52
C GLU A 181 -18.90 19.10 2.07
N ASP A 182 -17.92 18.95 2.97
CA ASP A 182 -16.64 18.28 2.67
C ASP A 182 -16.80 16.81 2.25
N PHE A 183 -17.92 16.15 2.59
CA PHE A 183 -18.21 14.79 2.14
C PHE A 183 -18.86 14.75 0.75
N GLY A 184 -19.36 15.87 0.24
CA GLY A 184 -19.96 15.95 -1.11
C GLY A 184 -21.11 14.98 -1.37
N GLY A 185 -21.82 14.55 -0.31
CA GLY A 185 -22.90 13.56 -0.38
C GLY A 185 -22.46 12.09 -0.39
N ARG A 186 -21.17 11.80 -0.15
CA ARG A 186 -20.62 10.44 -0.08
C ARG A 186 -20.75 9.79 1.31
N ALA A 187 -21.15 10.56 2.32
CA ALA A 187 -21.38 10.04 3.66
C ALA A 187 -22.82 9.56 3.84
N SER A 188 -23.00 8.43 4.52
CA SER A 188 -24.29 7.81 4.81
C SER A 188 -24.31 7.16 6.19
N TYR A 189 -25.50 6.90 6.73
CA TYR A 189 -25.65 6.14 7.96
C TYR A 189 -25.64 4.64 7.68
N GLY A 190 -24.89 3.90 8.49
CA GLY A 190 -25.00 2.46 8.62
C GLY A 190 -26.01 2.10 9.70
N TYR A 191 -25.57 2.16 10.96
CA TYR A 191 -26.42 1.86 12.12
C TYR A 191 -25.92 2.57 13.38
N ASP A 192 -26.85 2.88 14.28
CA ASP A 192 -26.60 3.47 15.60
C ASP A 192 -26.89 2.45 16.71
N PHE A 193 -25.84 1.97 17.36
CA PHE A 193 -25.92 1.02 18.47
C PHE A 193 -26.06 1.70 19.84
N VAL A 194 -25.97 3.03 19.91
CA VAL A 194 -26.18 3.79 21.14
C VAL A 194 -27.67 4.02 21.38
N ASP A 195 -28.40 4.36 20.32
CA ASP A 195 -29.83 4.66 20.36
C ASP A 195 -30.70 3.56 19.69
N ASP A 196 -30.07 2.50 19.16
CA ASP A 196 -30.68 1.33 18.51
C ASP A 196 -31.57 1.70 17.29
N ASP A 197 -31.05 2.54 16.40
CA ASP A 197 -31.74 2.95 15.18
C ASP A 197 -30.82 3.07 13.94
N ALA A 198 -31.37 3.51 12.82
CA ALA A 198 -30.65 3.63 11.55
C ALA A 198 -30.01 5.02 11.33
N GLU A 199 -30.08 5.93 12.29
CA GLU A 199 -29.60 7.31 12.20
C GLU A 199 -28.32 7.50 13.02
N ALA A 200 -27.20 7.03 12.47
CA ALA A 200 -25.86 7.15 13.06
C ALA A 200 -25.29 8.60 12.98
N GLN A 201 -26.10 9.57 13.37
CA GLN A 201 -25.77 11.00 13.37
C GLN A 201 -24.77 11.30 14.48
N ASP A 202 -23.70 12.03 14.11
CA ASP A 202 -22.75 12.49 15.10
C ASP A 202 -23.37 13.53 16.04
N CYS A 203 -23.05 13.42 17.33
CA CYS A 203 -23.38 14.42 18.35
C CYS A 203 -22.18 14.82 19.22
N ASN A 204 -21.00 14.23 18.99
CA ASN A 204 -19.76 14.60 19.68
C ASN A 204 -18.82 15.41 18.78
N GLY A 205 -18.75 15.06 17.50
CA GLY A 205 -17.85 15.63 16.52
C GLY A 205 -16.51 14.91 16.38
N HIS A 206 -16.30 13.81 17.11
CA HIS A 206 -15.13 12.96 16.93
C HIS A 206 -15.23 12.19 15.61
N GLY A 207 -16.33 11.47 15.37
CA GLY A 207 -16.52 10.68 14.16
C GLY A 207 -16.58 11.51 12.88
N THR A 208 -17.19 12.71 12.91
CA THR A 208 -17.16 13.64 11.76
C THR A 208 -15.73 14.07 11.41
N HIS A 209 -14.89 14.36 12.41
CA HIS A 209 -13.49 14.76 12.19
C HIS A 209 -12.65 13.61 11.65
N VAL A 210 -12.83 12.40 12.21
CA VAL A 210 -12.21 11.16 11.73
C VAL A 210 -12.62 10.91 10.27
N ALA A 211 -13.92 10.93 9.95
CA ALA A 211 -14.44 10.72 8.60
C ALA A 211 -13.89 11.75 7.60
N GLY A 212 -13.75 13.01 8.02
CA GLY A 212 -13.13 14.07 7.21
C GLY A 212 -11.68 13.76 6.85
N THR A 213 -10.92 13.20 7.78
CA THR A 213 -9.51 12.82 7.56
C THR A 213 -9.39 11.57 6.68
N VAL A 214 -10.35 10.64 6.77
CA VAL A 214 -10.40 9.48 5.87
C VAL A 214 -10.72 9.91 4.45
N GLY A 215 -11.86 10.59 4.24
CA GLY A 215 -12.46 10.74 2.91
C GLY A 215 -13.09 12.10 2.60
N GLY A 216 -12.78 13.15 3.35
CA GLY A 216 -13.17 14.52 2.99
C GLY A 216 -12.53 15.01 1.68
N GLU A 217 -13.21 15.86 0.93
CA GLU A 217 -12.68 16.47 -0.30
C GLU A 217 -11.45 17.35 0.03
N THR A 218 -11.55 18.16 1.08
CA THR A 218 -10.51 19.11 1.50
C THR A 218 -9.49 18.46 2.42
N TYR A 219 -9.96 17.72 3.41
CA TYR A 219 -9.14 17.21 4.51
C TYR A 219 -8.72 15.74 4.37
N GLY A 220 -9.36 15.02 3.46
CA GLY A 220 -9.23 13.57 3.37
C GLY A 220 -8.12 13.09 2.46
N MET A 221 -7.60 11.92 2.82
CA MET A 221 -6.70 11.09 2.02
C MET A 221 -7.44 10.49 0.80
N ALA A 222 -8.57 9.82 1.05
CA ALA A 222 -9.33 9.05 0.10
C ALA A 222 -10.55 9.85 -0.42
N LYS A 223 -10.26 10.90 -1.19
CA LYS A 223 -11.20 12.00 -1.53
C LYS A 223 -12.51 11.61 -2.20
N LYS A 224 -12.65 10.38 -2.72
CA LYS A 224 -13.88 9.86 -3.35
C LYS A 224 -14.34 8.53 -2.74
N ALA A 225 -13.81 8.12 -1.60
CA ALA A 225 -14.35 6.99 -0.85
C ALA A 225 -15.77 7.27 -0.38
N ASP A 226 -16.60 6.23 -0.33
CA ASP A 226 -17.92 6.29 0.30
C ASP A 226 -17.75 6.12 1.81
N LEU A 227 -18.36 6.99 2.61
CA LEU A 227 -18.21 7.00 4.07
C LEU A 227 -19.48 6.43 4.72
N VAL A 228 -19.33 5.45 5.60
CA VAL A 228 -20.46 4.83 6.32
C VAL A 228 -20.28 5.00 7.82
N ALA A 229 -21.21 5.71 8.45
CA ALA A 229 -21.21 5.93 9.90
C ALA A 229 -21.74 4.70 10.64
N VAL A 230 -20.95 4.20 11.60
CA VAL A 230 -21.39 3.17 12.56
C VAL A 230 -21.22 3.76 13.95
N ARG A 231 -22.33 4.17 14.57
CA ARG A 231 -22.29 4.90 15.85
C ARG A 231 -22.30 3.91 17.01
N VAL A 232 -21.23 3.94 17.78
CA VAL A 232 -21.03 3.12 19.00
C VAL A 232 -20.61 3.97 20.21
N LEU A 233 -20.37 5.27 20.00
CA LEU A 233 -20.07 6.22 21.06
C LEU A 233 -21.18 7.28 21.17
N ASN A 234 -21.54 7.63 22.40
CA ASN A 234 -22.54 8.64 22.71
C ASN A 234 -21.98 10.07 22.61
N CYS A 235 -22.79 11.07 22.95
CA CYS A 235 -22.42 12.49 22.82
C CYS A 235 -21.29 12.93 23.77
N GLU A 236 -21.02 12.18 24.85
CA GLU A 236 -19.85 12.37 25.71
C GLU A 236 -18.62 11.58 25.25
N ASN A 237 -18.66 11.02 24.03
CA ASN A 237 -17.63 10.15 23.45
C ASN A 237 -17.38 8.87 24.26
N ARG A 238 -18.46 8.26 24.76
CA ARG A 238 -18.42 7.01 25.56
C ARG A 238 -19.30 5.95 24.93
N GLY A 239 -18.83 4.72 24.89
CA GLY A 239 -19.60 3.55 24.47
C GLY A 239 -19.39 2.40 25.43
N THR A 240 -20.30 1.44 25.42
CA THR A 240 -20.08 0.18 26.13
C THR A 240 -19.28 -0.79 25.26
N THR A 241 -18.65 -1.80 25.86
CA THR A 241 -18.04 -2.87 25.07
C THR A 241 -19.08 -3.58 24.20
N GLU A 242 -20.34 -3.70 24.65
CA GLU A 242 -21.43 -4.31 23.89
C GLU A 242 -21.71 -3.55 22.59
N ASP A 243 -21.89 -2.22 22.66
CA ASP A 243 -22.17 -1.39 21.47
C ASP A 243 -21.02 -1.44 20.47
N VAL A 244 -19.77 -1.43 20.96
CA VAL A 244 -18.56 -1.53 20.12
C VAL A 244 -18.49 -2.89 19.43
N LEU A 245 -18.76 -3.99 20.14
CA LEU A 245 -18.79 -5.32 19.53
C LEU A 245 -19.91 -5.46 18.51
N ALA A 246 -21.09 -4.90 18.79
CA ALA A 246 -22.21 -4.88 17.86
C ALA A 246 -21.88 -4.09 16.58
N GLY A 247 -21.18 -2.96 16.71
CA GLY A 247 -20.67 -2.21 15.57
C GLY A 247 -19.70 -3.02 14.71
N TYR A 248 -18.74 -3.71 15.31
CA TYR A 248 -17.79 -4.55 14.57
C TYR A 248 -18.48 -5.71 13.85
N ASP A 249 -19.38 -6.41 14.54
CA ASP A 249 -20.17 -7.52 13.97
C ASP A 249 -21.03 -7.03 12.80
N TRP A 250 -21.66 -5.86 12.94
CA TRP A 250 -22.46 -5.28 11.87
C TRP A 250 -21.62 -4.92 10.64
N VAL A 251 -20.44 -4.32 10.81
CA VAL A 251 -19.54 -4.05 9.69
C VAL A 251 -19.13 -5.35 9.01
N ALA A 252 -18.70 -6.36 9.77
CA ALA A 252 -18.32 -7.66 9.20
C ALA A 252 -19.45 -8.31 8.40
N ALA A 253 -20.71 -8.16 8.83
CA ALA A 253 -21.88 -8.73 8.17
C ALA A 253 -22.39 -7.91 6.97
N HIS A 254 -22.13 -6.61 6.92
CA HIS A 254 -22.73 -5.68 5.93
C HIS A 254 -21.71 -4.94 5.05
N ALA A 255 -20.42 -5.28 5.17
CA ALA A 255 -19.36 -4.64 4.39
C ALA A 255 -19.59 -4.73 2.88
N VAL A 256 -19.54 -3.59 2.20
CA VAL A 256 -19.48 -3.50 0.74
C VAL A 256 -18.01 -3.41 0.32
N LEU A 257 -17.45 -4.52 -0.15
CA LEU A 257 -16.05 -4.62 -0.57
C LEU A 257 -15.80 -3.96 -1.94
N PRO A 258 -14.60 -3.40 -2.20
CA PRO A 258 -13.45 -3.28 -1.28
C PRO A 258 -13.75 -2.31 -0.13
N ALA A 259 -13.35 -2.68 1.09
CA ALA A 259 -13.69 -1.91 2.28
C ALA A 259 -12.51 -1.72 3.23
N VAL A 260 -12.53 -0.57 3.90
CA VAL A 260 -11.67 -0.27 5.04
C VAL A 260 -12.53 0.12 6.25
N ALA A 261 -12.00 -0.04 7.45
CA ALA A 261 -12.62 0.49 8.65
C ALA A 261 -11.63 1.28 9.49
N ASN A 262 -12.05 2.48 9.89
CA ASN A 262 -11.37 3.26 10.91
C ASN A 262 -12.01 2.97 12.27
N VAL A 263 -11.19 2.51 13.22
CA VAL A 263 -11.60 2.25 14.60
C VAL A 263 -10.73 3.08 15.54
N SER A 264 -11.12 4.34 15.74
CA SER A 264 -10.44 5.29 16.62
C SER A 264 -10.91 5.18 18.07
N ILE A 265 -11.13 3.93 18.52
CA ILE A 265 -11.70 3.58 19.82
C ILE A 265 -10.74 2.62 20.51
N GLY A 266 -10.34 2.95 21.73
CA GLY A 266 -9.45 2.13 22.56
C GLY A 266 -10.00 1.93 23.97
N GLY A 267 -9.27 1.17 24.76
CA GLY A 267 -9.56 0.94 26.16
C GLY A 267 -8.86 -0.30 26.68
N ALA A 268 -9.17 -0.66 27.92
CA ALA A 268 -8.61 -1.83 28.57
C ALA A 268 -8.71 -3.08 27.69
N ALA A 269 -7.63 -3.85 27.69
CA ALA A 269 -7.49 -5.05 26.88
C ALA A 269 -8.57 -6.10 27.17
N THR A 270 -9.23 -6.62 26.14
CA THR A 270 -10.25 -7.65 26.25
C THR A 270 -10.26 -8.56 25.02
N ASP A 271 -10.25 -9.88 25.25
CA ASP A 271 -10.19 -10.88 24.16
C ASP A 271 -11.43 -10.82 23.24
N ALA A 272 -12.60 -10.43 23.78
CA ALA A 272 -13.82 -10.29 22.99
C ALA A 272 -13.71 -9.18 21.94
N LYS A 273 -13.09 -8.04 22.29
CA LYS A 273 -12.90 -6.92 21.37
C LYS A 273 -11.87 -7.23 20.29
N ASP A 274 -10.81 -7.96 20.66
CA ASP A 274 -9.81 -8.42 19.70
C ASP A 274 -10.42 -9.43 18.72
N ALA A 275 -11.18 -10.41 19.22
CA ALA A 275 -11.84 -11.40 18.36
C ALA A 275 -12.84 -10.74 17.38
N ALA A 276 -13.62 -9.75 17.83
CA ALA A 276 -14.59 -9.08 16.98
C ALA A 276 -13.94 -8.20 15.91
N VAL A 277 -12.86 -7.47 16.23
CA VAL A 277 -12.15 -6.69 15.21
C VAL A 277 -11.44 -7.60 14.20
N THR A 278 -10.86 -8.72 14.66
CA THR A 278 -10.29 -9.73 13.76
C THR A 278 -11.38 -10.34 12.85
N GLY A 279 -12.61 -10.52 13.35
CA GLY A 279 -13.75 -10.94 12.53
C GLY A 279 -14.06 -9.98 11.36
N MET A 280 -13.84 -8.67 11.51
CA MET A 280 -13.95 -7.72 10.40
C MET A 280 -12.84 -7.95 9.35
N VAL A 281 -11.62 -8.22 9.81
CA VAL A 281 -10.49 -8.55 8.93
C VAL A 281 -10.76 -9.84 8.15
N GLU A 282 -11.26 -10.88 8.83
CA GLU A 282 -11.66 -12.14 8.20
C GLU A 282 -12.80 -11.98 7.19
N ALA A 283 -13.67 -10.97 7.37
CA ALA A 283 -14.71 -10.59 6.40
C ALA A 283 -14.16 -9.81 5.19
N GLY A 284 -12.84 -9.58 5.12
CA GLY A 284 -12.17 -8.90 4.01
C GLY A 284 -12.05 -7.38 4.16
N VAL A 285 -12.35 -6.83 5.35
CA VAL A 285 -12.22 -5.40 5.63
C VAL A 285 -10.82 -5.11 6.17
N THR A 286 -10.07 -4.19 5.54
CA THR A 286 -8.80 -3.73 6.13
C THR A 286 -9.09 -2.77 7.28
N VAL A 287 -8.66 -3.12 8.50
CA VAL A 287 -8.98 -2.34 9.70
C VAL A 287 -7.75 -1.62 10.23
N ALA A 288 -7.86 -0.30 10.44
CA ALA A 288 -6.88 0.47 11.19
C ALA A 288 -7.45 0.89 12.56
N VAL A 289 -6.64 0.76 13.59
CA VAL A 289 -7.02 1.02 14.99
C VAL A 289 -6.09 2.05 15.63
N SER A 290 -6.58 2.80 16.62
CA SER A 290 -5.76 3.72 17.40
C SER A 290 -4.92 3.00 18.45
N ALA A 291 -3.63 3.34 18.59
CA ALA A 291 -2.74 2.74 19.59
C ALA A 291 -3.08 3.10 21.05
N GLY A 292 -3.76 4.24 21.28
CA GLY A 292 -4.08 4.77 22.60
C GLY A 292 -3.33 6.08 22.94
N ASN A 293 -3.81 6.80 23.95
CA ASN A 293 -3.39 8.19 24.24
C ASN A 293 -2.93 8.37 25.70
N ASP A 294 -2.22 7.38 26.25
CA ASP A 294 -1.86 7.35 27.68
C ASP A 294 -0.33 7.29 27.92
N ASP A 295 0.50 7.53 26.89
CA ASP A 295 1.97 7.34 26.90
C ASP A 295 2.36 5.94 27.45
N GLY A 296 1.57 4.93 27.09
CA GLY A 296 1.70 3.56 27.57
C GLY A 296 1.97 2.55 26.46
N ASP A 297 2.05 1.29 26.87
CA ASP A 297 2.18 0.14 25.97
C ASP A 297 0.86 -0.12 25.22
N ALA A 298 0.89 -0.06 23.89
CA ALA A 298 -0.24 -0.35 23.01
C ALA A 298 -0.74 -1.79 23.16
N CYS A 299 0.12 -2.74 23.53
CA CYS A 299 -0.26 -4.13 23.76
C CYS A 299 -1.20 -4.32 24.97
N GLN A 300 -1.31 -3.30 25.83
CA GLN A 300 -2.23 -3.28 26.97
C GLN A 300 -3.61 -2.72 26.61
N GLN A 301 -3.87 -2.39 25.34
CA GLN A 301 -5.13 -1.85 24.87
C GLN A 301 -5.78 -2.76 23.82
N SER A 302 -7.11 -2.79 23.82
CA SER A 302 -7.90 -3.42 22.75
C SER A 302 -8.75 -2.37 22.05
N PRO A 303 -8.80 -2.37 20.70
CA PRO A 303 -8.30 -3.42 19.79
C PRO A 303 -6.83 -3.28 19.36
N ALA A 304 -6.04 -2.36 19.91
CA ALA A 304 -4.65 -2.10 19.48
C ALA A 304 -3.71 -3.32 19.49
N ARG A 305 -3.95 -4.29 20.39
CA ARG A 305 -3.17 -5.54 20.46
C ARG A 305 -3.68 -6.67 19.56
N ALA A 306 -4.83 -6.48 18.91
CA ALA A 306 -5.43 -7.53 18.09
C ALA A 306 -4.49 -7.89 16.92
N PRO A 307 -4.44 -9.15 16.49
CA PRO A 307 -3.68 -9.51 15.31
C PRO A 307 -4.36 -8.96 14.04
N ASP A 308 -3.55 -8.79 13.00
CA ASP A 308 -3.98 -8.50 11.61
C ASP A 308 -4.71 -7.16 11.39
N VAL A 309 -4.78 -6.30 12.41
CA VAL A 309 -5.16 -4.88 12.28
C VAL A 309 -3.91 -4.01 12.04
N LEU A 310 -4.11 -2.80 11.54
CA LEU A 310 -3.08 -1.77 11.47
C LEU A 310 -3.16 -0.87 12.71
N THR A 311 -2.28 -1.07 13.68
CA THR A 311 -2.26 -0.25 14.90
C THR A 311 -1.41 1.00 14.71
N VAL A 312 -2.04 2.17 14.89
CA VAL A 312 -1.49 3.45 14.49
C VAL A 312 -1.15 4.34 15.68
N ALA A 313 0.13 4.70 15.79
CA ALA A 313 0.62 5.69 16.73
C ALA A 313 0.63 7.11 16.11
N ALA A 314 0.65 8.14 16.96
CA ALA A 314 0.55 9.53 16.52
C ALA A 314 1.91 10.24 16.47
N SER A 315 2.15 10.97 15.39
CA SER A 315 3.28 11.89 15.23
C SER A 315 2.85 13.36 15.21
N THR A 316 3.83 14.23 15.36
CA THR A 316 3.75 15.68 15.18
C THR A 316 4.25 16.09 13.80
N ASP A 317 4.08 17.37 13.46
CA ASP A 317 4.57 18.01 12.23
C ASP A 317 6.10 18.10 12.12
N THR A 318 6.82 17.74 13.20
CA THR A 318 8.29 17.74 13.27
C THR A 318 8.89 16.34 13.29
N ASP A 319 8.11 15.32 12.94
CA ASP A 319 8.50 13.91 13.03
C ASP A 319 8.93 13.50 14.45
N ALA A 320 8.29 14.06 15.49
CA ALA A 320 8.35 13.51 16.85
C ALA A 320 7.11 12.70 17.15
N ARG A 321 7.23 11.62 17.95
CA ARG A 321 6.06 10.98 18.57
C ARG A 321 5.28 12.03 19.35
N TRP A 322 3.96 12.07 19.16
CA TRP A 322 3.10 12.89 20.00
C TRP A 322 3.15 12.36 21.43
N SER A 323 3.39 13.23 22.41
CA SER A 323 3.81 12.83 23.76
C SER A 323 2.85 11.90 24.50
N GLU A 324 1.56 11.94 24.16
CA GLU A 324 0.53 11.08 24.76
C GLU A 324 0.30 9.79 23.95
N SER A 325 0.86 9.66 22.74
CA SER A 325 0.70 8.46 21.92
C SER A 325 1.25 7.22 22.63
N ASN A 326 0.48 6.16 22.68
CA ASN A 326 1.00 4.85 23.03
C ASN A 326 2.07 4.39 22.04
N TYR A 327 2.90 3.45 22.51
CA TYR A 327 4.07 2.90 21.83
C TYR A 327 4.17 1.39 22.10
N GLY A 328 5.13 0.70 21.49
CA GLY A 328 5.49 -0.70 21.75
C GLY A 328 5.37 -1.59 20.51
N ASP A 329 5.65 -2.88 20.69
CA ASP A 329 5.68 -3.88 19.60
C ASP A 329 4.32 -4.07 18.90
N CYS A 330 3.20 -3.72 19.55
CA CYS A 330 1.88 -3.78 18.93
C CYS A 330 1.56 -2.60 18.02
N VAL A 331 2.43 -1.59 17.93
CA VAL A 331 2.30 -0.50 16.93
C VAL A 331 2.85 -1.01 15.59
N ASP A 332 2.13 -0.78 14.50
CA ASP A 332 2.61 -1.11 13.15
C ASP A 332 3.36 0.06 12.50
N LEU A 333 2.82 1.28 12.65
CA LEU A 333 3.40 2.51 12.13
C LEU A 333 2.86 3.76 12.83
N PHE A 334 3.55 4.88 12.62
CA PHE A 334 3.11 6.21 13.01
C PHE A 334 2.40 6.91 11.86
N ALA A 335 1.47 7.80 12.18
CA ALA A 335 0.88 8.74 11.22
C ALA A 335 0.61 10.10 11.88
N PRO A 336 0.39 11.17 11.08
CA PRO A 336 0.07 12.50 11.59
C PRO A 336 -1.11 12.50 12.56
N GLY A 337 -0.87 12.85 13.82
CA GLY A 337 -1.90 12.77 14.87
C GLY A 337 -2.00 13.97 15.79
N ALA A 338 -1.08 14.94 15.74
CA ALA A 338 -1.15 16.16 16.56
C ALA A 338 -1.67 17.36 15.77
N ASP A 339 -2.64 18.09 16.32
CA ASP A 339 -3.19 19.31 15.73
C ASP A 339 -3.66 19.12 14.27
N ILE A 340 -4.40 18.05 14.03
CA ILE A 340 -4.94 17.70 12.71
C ILE A 340 -6.21 18.50 12.45
N LEU A 341 -6.20 19.28 11.36
CA LEU A 341 -7.36 20.01 10.86
C LEU A 341 -8.22 19.09 9.99
N SER A 342 -9.51 19.00 10.30
CA SER A 342 -10.50 18.24 9.52
C SER A 342 -11.91 18.83 9.66
N ALA A 343 -12.91 18.16 9.07
CA ALA A 343 -14.33 18.51 9.14
C ALA A 343 -14.81 18.62 10.60
N GLY A 344 -15.64 19.62 10.88
CA GLY A 344 -16.19 19.91 12.19
C GLY A 344 -17.71 19.66 12.24
N ILE A 345 -18.22 19.33 13.42
CA ILE A 345 -19.66 19.01 13.60
C ILE A 345 -20.58 20.23 13.66
N ASP A 346 -20.05 21.41 14.01
CA ASP A 346 -20.84 22.60 14.38
C ASP A 346 -21.75 23.11 13.25
N SER A 347 -21.39 22.86 11.99
CA SER A 347 -22.19 23.19 10.80
C SER A 347 -21.74 22.34 9.61
N ASP A 348 -22.45 22.42 8.47
CA ASP A 348 -22.06 21.69 7.26
C ASP A 348 -20.75 22.18 6.62
N THR A 349 -20.18 23.29 7.09
CA THR A 349 -18.92 23.85 6.59
C THR A 349 -17.87 24.04 7.69
N ALA A 350 -18.12 23.52 8.89
CA ALA A 350 -17.23 23.76 10.02
C ALA A 350 -15.92 22.98 9.86
N SER A 351 -14.87 23.45 10.51
CA SER A 351 -13.64 22.68 10.66
C SER A 351 -13.20 22.68 12.11
N ALA A 352 -12.45 21.66 12.51
CA ALA A 352 -11.93 21.50 13.86
C ALA A 352 -10.51 20.95 13.84
N ARG A 353 -9.72 21.36 14.84
CA ARG A 353 -8.41 20.80 15.12
C ARG A 353 -8.50 19.86 16.31
N LYS A 354 -7.96 18.66 16.17
CA LYS A 354 -7.92 17.64 17.23
C LYS A 354 -6.56 16.94 17.22
N SER A 355 -6.20 16.35 18.36
CA SER A 355 -4.97 15.57 18.54
C SER A 355 -5.29 14.22 19.13
N GLY A 356 -4.58 13.19 18.69
CA GLY A 356 -4.71 11.83 19.21
C GLY A 356 -4.24 10.78 18.21
N THR A 357 -4.00 9.57 18.70
CA THR A 357 -3.90 8.38 17.82
C THR A 357 -5.18 8.20 17.00
N SER A 358 -6.33 8.61 17.54
CA SER A 358 -7.60 8.72 16.83
C SER A 358 -7.57 9.61 15.58
N MET A 359 -6.67 10.59 15.50
CA MET A 359 -6.46 11.44 14.31
C MET A 359 -5.35 10.90 13.39
N ALA A 360 -4.46 10.07 13.91
CA ALA A 360 -3.46 9.35 13.12
C ALA A 360 -4.07 8.19 12.33
N THR A 361 -4.92 7.37 12.97
CA THR A 361 -5.61 6.22 12.38
C THR A 361 -6.35 6.52 11.07
N PRO A 362 -7.10 7.64 10.92
CA PRO A 362 -7.81 7.91 9.67
C PRO A 362 -6.89 8.25 8.49
N HIS A 363 -5.67 8.72 8.72
CA HIS A 363 -4.69 8.86 7.63
C HIS A 363 -4.30 7.49 7.07
N VAL A 364 -4.07 6.50 7.94
CA VAL A 364 -3.74 5.12 7.56
C VAL A 364 -4.94 4.44 6.90
N THR A 365 -6.14 4.62 7.45
CA THR A 365 -7.39 4.11 6.85
C THR A 365 -7.57 4.65 5.43
N GLY A 366 -7.34 5.96 5.24
CA GLY A 366 -7.40 6.58 3.93
C GLY A 366 -6.32 6.08 2.96
N ALA A 367 -5.08 5.88 3.42
CA ALA A 367 -4.03 5.26 2.61
C ALA A 367 -4.37 3.82 2.20
N ALA A 368 -4.97 3.02 3.09
CA ALA A 368 -5.45 1.69 2.77
C ALA A 368 -6.55 1.72 1.70
N ALA A 369 -7.47 2.70 1.77
CA ALA A 369 -8.48 2.89 0.74
C ALA A 369 -7.88 3.30 -0.61
N LEU A 370 -6.88 4.18 -0.62
CA LEU A 370 -6.14 4.54 -1.83
C LEU A 370 -5.44 3.32 -2.46
N TYR A 371 -4.87 2.44 -1.63
CA TYR A 371 -4.25 1.20 -2.12
C TYR A 371 -5.28 0.26 -2.76
N LEU A 372 -6.41 0.02 -2.07
CA LEU A 372 -7.51 -0.81 -2.57
C LEU A 372 -8.14 -0.25 -3.85
N ALA A 373 -8.12 1.06 -4.06
CA ALA A 373 -8.60 1.67 -5.29
C ALA A 373 -7.82 1.19 -6.53
N GLY A 374 -6.49 1.05 -6.39
CA GLY A 374 -5.61 0.50 -7.43
C GLY A 374 -5.53 -1.03 -7.42
N HIS A 375 -5.92 -1.67 -6.31
CA HIS A 375 -5.81 -3.11 -6.07
C HIS A 375 -7.10 -3.65 -5.41
N PRO A 376 -8.23 -3.65 -6.13
CA PRO A 376 -9.55 -3.92 -5.53
C PRO A 376 -9.74 -5.35 -5.01
N GLU A 377 -8.89 -6.29 -5.44
CA GLU A 377 -8.90 -7.69 -5.00
C GLU A 377 -7.86 -7.97 -3.90
N ALA A 378 -7.08 -6.97 -3.47
CA ALA A 378 -6.07 -7.16 -2.44
C ALA A 378 -6.72 -7.53 -1.10
N THR A 379 -6.17 -8.57 -0.47
CA THR A 379 -6.56 -9.01 0.86
C THR A 379 -6.08 -8.01 1.93
N PRO A 380 -6.70 -7.99 3.13
CA PRO A 380 -6.21 -7.15 4.23
C PRO A 380 -4.73 -7.35 4.56
N GLU A 381 -4.22 -8.58 4.48
CA GLU A 381 -2.79 -8.88 4.68
C GLU A 381 -1.91 -8.18 3.61
N GLU A 382 -2.32 -8.24 2.34
CA GLU A 382 -1.60 -7.58 1.24
C GLU A 382 -1.61 -6.05 1.39
N VAL A 383 -2.74 -5.47 1.79
CA VAL A 383 -2.85 -4.03 2.06
C VAL A 383 -1.92 -3.64 3.22
N THR A 384 -1.98 -4.35 4.35
CA THR A 384 -1.12 -4.12 5.52
C THR A 384 0.35 -4.22 5.15
N LYS A 385 0.74 -5.26 4.43
CA LYS A 385 2.11 -5.45 3.96
C LYS A 385 2.55 -4.32 3.03
N ALA A 386 1.69 -3.88 2.10
CA ALA A 386 2.01 -2.80 1.18
C ALA A 386 2.25 -1.49 1.92
N LEU A 387 1.35 -1.10 2.83
CA LEU A 387 1.48 0.12 3.63
C LEU A 387 2.74 0.12 4.50
N ARG A 388 3.01 -0.99 5.22
CA ARG A 388 4.21 -1.11 6.06
C ARG A 388 5.50 -1.10 5.24
N SER A 389 5.52 -1.76 4.07
CA SER A 389 6.68 -1.78 3.18
C SER A 389 6.92 -0.41 2.52
N ALA A 390 5.85 0.35 2.28
CA ALA A 390 5.94 1.68 1.71
C ALA A 390 6.33 2.73 2.75
N ALA A 391 6.12 2.49 4.05
CA ALA A 391 6.35 3.46 5.12
C ALA A 391 7.76 4.05 5.12
N THR A 392 7.90 5.27 5.62
CA THR A 392 9.17 5.98 5.73
C THR A 392 9.86 5.57 7.02
N GLU A 393 11.05 5.00 6.89
CA GLU A 393 11.85 4.51 8.02
C GLU A 393 12.65 5.64 8.68
N ASP A 394 12.93 5.48 9.98
CA ASP A 394 13.91 6.26 10.76
C ASP A 394 13.69 7.78 10.75
N ARG A 395 12.43 8.21 10.75
CA ARG A 395 12.05 9.63 10.86
C ARG A 395 11.51 10.02 12.22
N ILE A 396 10.81 9.11 12.92
CA ILE A 396 10.17 9.43 14.19
C ILE A 396 11.23 9.52 15.30
N THR A 397 11.36 10.71 15.87
CA THR A 397 12.13 10.95 17.09
C THR A 397 11.33 10.54 18.32
N GLU A 398 12.02 9.94 19.30
CA GLU A 398 11.40 9.43 20.54
C GLU A 398 10.20 8.50 20.30
N ALA A 399 10.33 7.59 19.32
CA ALA A 399 9.27 6.64 18.92
C ALA A 399 8.74 5.75 20.07
N GLY A 400 9.45 5.70 21.21
CA GLY A 400 9.12 4.82 22.32
C GLY A 400 9.84 3.49 22.21
N ALA A 401 10.01 2.80 23.34
CA ALA A 401 10.68 1.51 23.36
C ALA A 401 9.94 0.52 22.46
N GLU A 402 10.70 -0.29 21.72
CA GLU A 402 10.20 -1.42 20.91
C GLU A 402 9.24 -1.05 19.76
N SER A 403 8.91 0.22 19.60
CA SER A 403 8.08 0.66 18.47
C SER A 403 8.82 0.59 17.15
N PRO A 404 8.17 0.20 16.05
CA PRO A 404 8.77 0.38 14.73
C PRO A 404 8.95 1.87 14.45
N ASN A 405 10.13 2.27 13.98
CA ASN A 405 10.36 3.63 13.54
C ASN A 405 9.95 3.78 12.08
N THR A 406 8.64 3.66 11.83
CA THR A 406 8.07 3.83 10.49
C THR A 406 6.93 4.82 10.52
N LEU A 407 6.90 5.71 9.53
CA LEU A 407 5.89 6.75 9.36
C LEU A 407 5.13 6.51 8.05
N LEU A 408 3.80 6.61 8.08
CA LEU A 408 2.94 6.43 6.93
C LEU A 408 3.48 7.19 5.70
N TYR A 409 3.52 6.48 4.56
CA TYR A 409 3.81 7.05 3.26
C TYR A 409 2.74 6.60 2.26
N SER A 410 2.10 7.54 1.58
CA SER A 410 0.88 7.29 0.81
C SER A 410 1.08 7.15 -0.70
N ARG A 411 2.34 7.14 -1.17
CA ARG A 411 2.66 6.97 -2.59
C ARG A 411 3.29 5.59 -2.81
N PHE A 412 2.51 4.65 -3.33
CA PHE A 412 2.90 3.26 -3.54
C PHE A 412 2.56 2.79 -4.95
#